data_AF-A0A3A9F409-F1
#
_entry.id   AF-A0A3A9F409-F1
#
_cell.length_a   1.000
_cell.length_b   1.000
_cell.length_c   1.000
_cell.angle_alpha   90.00
_cell.angle_beta   90.00
_cell.angle_gamma   90.00
#
_symmetry.space_group_name_H-M   'P 1'
#
loop_
_entity.id
_entity.type
_entity.pdbx_description
1 polymer ?
#
loop_
_entity_poly.entity_id
_entity_poly.type
_entity_poly.pdbx_seq_one_letter_code
_entity_poly.pdbx_strand_id
1 'polypeptide(L)'
;MRISEAAKITGLSVSNIRFYEKKGLLAPVREEESKYRDYAKEDIAQLKRIILYRKMNIPVETIYLLQKGEASLEGVLKRQEEELTAQREMLEGSIELCRKILAAGDWQSLDVDYYLNYVHSEEEYGKRFAQVDEFLEDWSEFSKLSEGMYPLMGSRRLAGLTASRRAVRGISLVVLIVYFALPAVALWEQYEENGRIMPRSIVFWSVWALALGWAFWHFRKLQKRERKEEAQK
;
A
#
# COMPACT_ATOMS: atom_id res chain seq x y z
N MET A 1 -17.01 18.63 29.05
CA MET A 1 -15.57 18.49 29.34
C MET A 1 -14.72 18.92 28.16
N ARG A 2 -13.51 19.45 28.39
CA ARG A 2 -12.59 19.81 27.30
C ARG A 2 -11.82 18.58 26.79
N ILE A 3 -11.24 18.69 25.60
CA ILE A 3 -10.50 17.58 24.94
C ILE A 3 -9.35 17.03 25.80
N SER A 4 -8.70 17.89 26.59
CA SER A 4 -7.61 17.50 27.49
C SER A 4 -8.10 16.64 28.66
N GLU A 5 -9.30 16.90 29.19
CA GLU A 5 -9.94 16.10 30.23
C GLU A 5 -10.41 14.76 29.66
N ALA A 6 -11.03 14.79 28.47
CA ALA A 6 -11.42 13.58 27.75
C ALA A 6 -10.20 12.67 27.49
N ALA A 7 -9.06 13.24 27.08
CA ALA A 7 -7.79 12.53 26.92
C ALA A 7 -7.33 11.87 28.23
N LYS A 8 -7.33 12.61 29.35
CA LYS A 8 -6.95 12.06 30.67
C LYS A 8 -7.86 10.90 31.11
N ILE A 9 -9.18 11.03 30.92
CA ILE A 9 -10.15 10.02 31.35
C ILE A 9 -10.07 8.74 30.50
N THR A 10 -9.82 8.89 29.19
CA THR A 10 -9.80 7.77 28.25
C THR A 10 -8.42 7.16 28.07
N GLY A 11 -7.36 7.84 28.52
CA GLY A 11 -5.97 7.46 28.26
C GLY A 11 -5.51 7.67 26.82
N LEU A 12 -6.34 8.31 25.98
CA LEU A 12 -6.00 8.61 24.59
C LEU A 12 -5.22 9.91 24.50
N SER A 13 -4.38 10.02 23.46
CA SER A 13 -3.81 11.31 23.09
C SER A 13 -4.90 12.23 22.52
N VAL A 14 -4.70 13.54 22.67
CA VAL A 14 -5.54 14.57 22.03
C VAL A 14 -5.61 14.37 20.51
N SER A 15 -4.50 13.92 19.89
CA SER A 15 -4.45 13.60 18.46
C SER A 15 -5.38 12.44 18.08
N ASN A 16 -5.43 11.38 18.89
CA ASN A 16 -6.29 10.23 18.65
C ASN A 16 -7.78 10.62 18.74
N ILE A 17 -8.15 11.45 19.71
CA ILE A 17 -9.53 11.94 19.82
C ILE A 17 -9.93 12.75 18.58
N ARG A 18 -9.06 13.67 18.13
CA ARG A 18 -9.28 14.43 16.89
C ARG A 18 -9.35 13.54 15.65
N PHE A 19 -8.57 12.47 15.61
CA PHE A 19 -8.61 11.49 14.54
C PHE A 19 -9.98 10.79 14.48
N TYR A 20 -10.53 10.36 15.61
CA TYR A 20 -11.85 9.73 15.65
C TYR A 20 -12.99 10.70 15.28
N GLU A 21 -12.90 11.96 15.68
CA GLU A 21 -13.82 13.01 15.17
C GLU A 21 -13.72 13.18 13.67
N LYS A 22 -12.50 13.27 13.11
CA LYS A 22 -12.30 13.39 11.66
C LYS A 22 -12.86 12.19 10.90
N LYS A 23 -12.82 11.01 11.51
CA LYS A 23 -13.41 9.76 10.99
C LYS A 23 -14.93 9.67 11.22
N GLY A 24 -15.56 10.69 11.80
CA GLY A 24 -17.00 10.75 11.99
C GLY A 24 -17.54 9.85 13.12
N LEU A 25 -16.66 9.31 13.96
CA LEU A 25 -17.05 8.44 15.08
C LEU A 25 -17.52 9.21 16.31
N LEU A 26 -17.26 10.52 16.35
CA LEU A 26 -17.59 11.45 17.43
C LEU A 26 -18.06 12.77 16.82
N ALA A 27 -19.07 13.37 17.45
CA ALA A 27 -19.58 14.68 17.07
C ALA A 27 -19.86 15.52 18.33
N PRO A 28 -18.81 15.91 19.08
CA PRO A 28 -18.99 16.70 20.29
C PRO A 28 -19.61 18.05 19.96
N VAL A 29 -20.49 18.51 20.84
CA VAL A 29 -21.13 19.83 20.73
C VAL A 29 -20.06 20.92 20.87
N ARG A 30 -20.29 22.08 20.25
CA ARG A 30 -19.45 23.25 20.47
C ARG A 30 -20.18 24.22 21.38
N GLU A 31 -19.52 24.71 22.42
CA GLU A 31 -20.04 25.79 23.25
C GLU A 31 -20.34 27.01 22.36
N GLU A 32 -21.55 27.59 22.51
CA GLU A 32 -22.02 28.69 21.67
C GLU A 32 -21.14 29.94 21.79
N GLU A 33 -20.69 30.26 23.00
CA GLU A 33 -19.92 31.47 23.28
C GLU A 33 -18.45 31.34 22.88
N SER A 34 -17.82 30.21 23.20
CA SER A 34 -16.37 30.06 23.07
C SER A 34 -15.94 29.31 21.80
N LYS A 35 -16.88 28.70 21.07
CA LYS A 35 -16.66 27.79 19.92
C LYS A 35 -15.73 26.60 20.22
N TYR A 36 -15.43 26.33 21.49
CA TYR A 36 -14.60 25.20 21.88
C TYR A 36 -15.44 23.92 21.89
N ARG A 37 -14.77 22.78 21.66
CA ARG A 37 -15.41 21.46 21.73
C ARG A 37 -15.71 21.11 23.18
N ASP A 38 -16.94 20.70 23.40
CA ASP A 38 -17.43 20.18 24.67
C ASP A 38 -17.82 18.70 24.50
N TYR A 39 -17.07 17.83 25.18
CA TYR A 39 -17.30 16.39 25.17
C TYR A 39 -18.24 16.05 26.32
N ALA A 40 -19.38 15.48 25.96
CA ALA A 40 -20.38 14.98 26.88
C ALA A 40 -19.99 13.60 27.42
N LYS A 41 -20.74 13.10 28.40
CA LYS A 41 -20.47 11.76 28.98
C LYS A 41 -20.66 10.66 27.94
N GLU A 42 -21.57 10.88 27.00
CA GLU A 42 -21.89 10.00 25.88
C GLU A 42 -20.70 9.88 24.92
N ASP A 43 -19.99 10.99 24.64
CA ASP A 43 -18.77 10.99 23.83
C ASP A 43 -17.66 10.16 24.50
N ILE A 44 -17.54 10.24 25.82
CA ILE A 44 -16.58 9.44 26.58
C ILE A 44 -16.95 7.96 26.55
N ALA A 45 -18.24 7.63 26.70
CA ALA A 45 -18.71 6.25 26.55
C ALA A 45 -18.42 5.73 25.13
N GLN A 46 -18.60 6.56 24.11
CA GLN A 46 -18.28 6.23 22.74
C GLN A 46 -16.77 6.01 22.51
N LEU A 47 -15.92 6.88 23.05
CA LEU A 47 -14.47 6.71 23.03
C LEU A 47 -14.05 5.39 23.68
N LYS A 48 -14.63 5.03 24.82
CA LYS A 48 -14.37 3.74 25.48
C LYS A 48 -14.78 2.55 24.62
N ARG A 49 -15.92 2.62 23.91
CA ARG A 49 -16.32 1.59 22.93
C ARG A 49 -15.32 1.47 21.79
N ILE A 50 -14.87 2.60 21.22
CA ILE A 50 -13.87 2.60 20.14
C ILE A 50 -12.57 1.94 20.62
N ILE A 51 -12.09 2.29 21.82
CA ILE A 51 -10.88 1.69 22.40
C ILE A 51 -11.03 0.17 22.54
N LEU A 52 -12.18 -0.29 23.04
CA LEU A 52 -12.46 -1.72 23.19
C LEU A 52 -12.40 -2.44 21.84
N TYR A 53 -13.08 -1.94 20.82
CA TYR A 53 -13.06 -2.55 19.49
C TYR A 53 -11.66 -2.51 18.85
N ARG A 54 -10.93 -1.42 19.01
CA ARG A 54 -9.55 -1.31 18.53
C ARG A 54 -8.59 -2.29 19.23
N LYS A 55 -8.84 -2.64 20.50
CA LYS A 55 -8.07 -3.69 21.21
C LYS A 55 -8.30 -5.08 20.63
N MET A 56 -9.42 -5.32 19.96
CA MET A 56 -9.71 -6.56 19.23
C MET A 56 -9.23 -6.49 17.77
N ASN A 57 -8.39 -5.51 17.43
CA ASN A 57 -7.90 -5.22 16.09
C ASN A 57 -8.96 -4.82 15.05
N ILE A 58 -10.20 -4.55 15.46
CA ILE A 58 -11.30 -4.19 14.54
C ILE A 58 -11.03 -2.83 13.89
N PRO A 59 -11.03 -2.71 12.55
CA PRO A 59 -10.80 -1.44 11.84
C PRO A 59 -11.78 -0.32 12.21
N VAL A 60 -11.31 0.93 12.10
CA VAL A 60 -12.09 2.14 12.41
C VAL A 60 -13.34 2.24 11.53
N GLU A 61 -13.20 1.85 10.27
CA GLU A 61 -14.25 1.80 9.26
C GLU A 61 -15.35 0.81 9.66
N THR A 62 -14.98 -0.36 10.18
CA THR A 62 -15.94 -1.36 10.69
C THR A 62 -16.66 -0.85 11.95
N ILE A 63 -15.96 -0.14 12.84
CA ILE A 63 -16.59 0.51 14.01
C ILE A 63 -17.62 1.56 13.57
N TYR A 64 -17.32 2.31 12.50
CA TYR A 64 -18.26 3.26 11.92
C TYR A 64 -19.52 2.57 11.37
N LEU A 65 -19.37 1.45 10.65
CA LEU A 65 -20.51 0.65 10.17
C LEU A 65 -21.36 0.10 11.32
N LEU A 66 -20.72 -0.36 12.40
CA LEU A 66 -21.42 -0.79 13.62
C LEU A 66 -22.23 0.36 14.26
N GLN A 67 -21.69 1.58 14.31
CA GLN A 67 -22.42 2.75 14.81
C GLN A 67 -23.63 3.12 13.93
N LYS A 68 -23.54 2.92 12.61
CA LYS A 68 -24.62 3.18 11.66
C LYS A 68 -25.68 2.07 11.63
N GLY A 69 -25.42 0.94 12.27
CA GLY A 69 -26.29 -0.25 12.18
C GLY A 69 -26.21 -0.96 10.83
N GLU A 70 -25.18 -0.64 10.02
CA GLU A 70 -24.93 -1.24 8.70
C GLU A 70 -24.16 -2.56 8.79
N ALA A 71 -23.63 -2.88 9.98
CA ALA A 71 -22.98 -4.15 10.30
C ALA A 71 -23.54 -4.74 11.59
N SER A 72 -23.62 -6.07 11.68
CA SER A 72 -24.00 -6.76 12.91
C SER A 72 -22.79 -6.98 13.81
N LEU A 73 -22.95 -6.71 15.12
CA LEU A 73 -21.88 -6.93 16.09
C LEU A 73 -21.41 -8.39 16.10
N GLU A 74 -22.35 -9.34 16.11
CA GLU A 74 -22.04 -10.76 16.09
C GLU A 74 -21.22 -11.16 14.85
N GLY A 75 -21.61 -10.68 13.67
CA GLY A 75 -20.91 -11.00 12.43
C GLY A 75 -19.51 -10.41 12.36
N VAL A 76 -19.32 -9.18 12.88
CA VAL A 76 -17.99 -8.57 12.99
C VAL A 76 -17.11 -9.35 13.95
N LEU A 77 -17.62 -9.71 15.13
CA LEU A 77 -16.83 -10.44 16.13
C LEU A 77 -16.45 -11.85 15.67
N LYS A 78 -17.38 -12.60 15.06
CA LYS A 78 -17.07 -13.93 14.51
C LYS A 78 -16.00 -13.87 13.43
N ARG A 79 -16.13 -12.94 12.47
CA ARG A 79 -15.11 -12.78 11.42
C ARG A 79 -13.76 -12.37 12.00
N GLN A 80 -13.75 -11.47 12.98
CA GLN A 80 -12.51 -11.04 13.63
C GLN A 80 -11.85 -12.18 14.41
N GLU A 81 -12.65 -13.01 15.08
CA GLU A 81 -12.17 -14.22 15.77
C GLU A 81 -11.54 -15.22 14.80
N GLU A 82 -12.20 -15.49 13.67
CA GLU A 82 -11.68 -16.34 12.59
C GLU A 82 -10.35 -15.80 12.05
N GLU A 83 -10.27 -14.49 11.78
CA GLU A 83 -9.06 -13.84 11.28
C GLU A 83 -7.90 -13.89 12.28
N LEU A 84 -8.17 -13.56 13.55
CA LEU A 84 -7.15 -13.63 14.61
C LEU A 84 -6.69 -15.07 14.86
N THR A 85 -7.58 -16.05 14.73
CA THR A 85 -7.23 -17.47 14.85
C THR A 85 -6.31 -17.90 13.71
N ALA A 86 -6.61 -17.50 12.47
CA ALA A 86 -5.75 -17.77 11.32
C ALA A 86 -4.37 -17.10 11.48
N GLN A 87 -4.32 -15.85 11.94
CA GLN A 87 -3.06 -15.15 12.24
C GLN A 87 -2.25 -15.87 13.32
N ARG A 88 -2.91 -16.35 14.38
CA ARG A 88 -2.25 -17.14 15.44
C ARG A 88 -1.62 -18.41 14.87
N GLU A 89 -2.35 -19.17 14.07
CA GLU A 89 -1.84 -20.40 13.43
C GLU A 89 -0.62 -20.12 12.55
N MET A 90 -0.67 -19.05 11.74
CA MET A 90 0.46 -18.63 10.91
C MET A 90 1.69 -18.25 11.75
N LEU A 91 1.50 -17.47 12.82
CA LEU A 91 2.57 -17.09 13.73
C LEU A 91 3.17 -18.29 14.45
N GLU A 92 2.34 -19.25 14.86
CA GLU A 92 2.80 -20.50 15.47
C GLU A 92 3.69 -21.31 14.50
N GLY A 93 3.27 -21.46 13.24
CA GLY A 93 4.08 -22.09 12.20
C GLY A 93 5.41 -21.37 11.98
N SER A 94 5.40 -20.04 11.85
CA SER A 94 6.63 -19.25 11.72
C SER A 94 7.56 -19.39 12.93
N ILE A 95 7.03 -19.41 14.16
CA ILE A 95 7.82 -19.63 15.38
C ILE A 95 8.47 -21.02 15.37
N GLU A 96 7.74 -22.05 14.94
CA GLU A 96 8.28 -23.41 14.80
C GLU A 96 9.42 -23.47 13.79
N LEU A 97 9.27 -22.82 12.63
CA LEU A 97 10.32 -22.72 11.63
C LEU A 97 11.55 -22.01 12.20
N CYS A 98 11.39 -20.90 12.92
CA CYS A 98 12.50 -20.22 13.60
C CYS A 98 13.22 -21.16 14.56
N ARG A 99 12.50 -21.94 15.38
CA ARG A 99 13.10 -22.91 16.31
C ARG A 99 13.86 -24.01 15.57
N LYS A 100 13.32 -24.51 14.46
CA LYS A 100 13.94 -25.56 13.65
C LYS A 100 15.23 -25.09 12.98
N ILE A 101 15.27 -23.84 12.51
CA ILE A 101 16.48 -23.22 11.94
C ILE A 101 17.52 -22.97 13.03
N LEU A 102 17.12 -22.43 14.20
CA LEU A 102 18.03 -22.21 15.32
C LEU A 102 18.72 -23.49 15.80
N ALA A 103 18.04 -24.64 15.71
CA ALA A 103 18.62 -25.94 16.07
C ALA A 103 19.72 -26.41 15.09
N ALA A 104 19.74 -25.92 13.85
CA ALA A 104 20.72 -26.31 12.83
C ALA A 104 22.01 -25.46 12.83
N GLY A 105 21.98 -24.28 13.46
CA GLY A 105 23.17 -23.47 13.67
C GLY A 105 23.42 -22.44 12.58
N ASP A 106 24.55 -22.56 11.86
CA ASP A 106 25.16 -21.50 11.05
C ASP A 106 24.33 -21.13 9.81
N TRP A 107 24.06 -19.83 9.67
CA TRP A 107 23.33 -19.23 8.55
C TRP A 107 24.04 -19.43 7.20
N GLN A 108 25.38 -19.54 7.19
CA GLN A 108 26.16 -19.69 5.96
C GLN A 108 26.06 -21.10 5.35
N SER A 109 25.74 -22.11 6.16
CA SER A 109 25.57 -23.50 5.75
C SER A 109 24.11 -23.95 5.77
N LEU A 110 23.16 -23.01 5.80
CA LEU A 110 21.74 -23.32 5.88
C LEU A 110 21.26 -23.95 4.56
N ASP A 111 20.78 -25.18 4.62
CA ASP A 111 20.12 -25.85 3.50
C ASP A 111 18.71 -25.28 3.31
N VAL A 112 18.62 -24.19 2.53
CA VAL A 112 17.37 -23.46 2.29
C VAL A 112 16.31 -24.36 1.64
N ASP A 113 16.71 -25.19 0.68
CA ASP A 113 15.79 -26.09 -0.03
C ASP A 113 15.16 -27.11 0.92
N TYR A 114 15.93 -27.65 1.87
CA TYR A 114 15.40 -28.51 2.93
C TYR A 114 14.29 -27.82 3.76
N TYR A 115 14.49 -26.57 4.18
CA TYR A 115 13.50 -25.86 4.99
C TYR A 115 12.27 -25.42 4.19
N LEU A 116 12.44 -25.05 2.92
CA LEU A 116 11.31 -24.75 2.05
C LEU A 116 10.47 -26.01 1.78
N ASN A 117 11.12 -27.15 1.53
CA ASN A 117 10.42 -28.43 1.40
C ASN A 117 9.71 -28.84 2.70
N TYR A 118 10.33 -28.60 3.86
CA TYR A 118 9.68 -28.80 5.15
C TYR A 118 8.42 -27.94 5.28
N VAL A 119 8.49 -26.64 4.99
CA VAL A 119 7.32 -25.74 5.01
C VAL A 119 6.22 -26.26 4.09
N HIS A 120 6.53 -26.59 2.83
CA HIS A 120 5.55 -27.13 1.89
C HIS A 120 4.89 -28.43 2.39
N SER A 121 5.68 -29.35 2.97
CA SER A 121 5.13 -30.59 3.52
C SER A 121 4.19 -30.33 4.71
N GLU A 122 4.55 -29.41 5.61
CA GLU A 122 3.72 -29.08 6.78
C GLU A 122 2.44 -28.33 6.38
N GLU A 123 2.49 -27.53 5.30
CA GLU A 123 1.31 -26.89 4.71
C GLU A 123 0.33 -27.93 4.13
N GLU A 124 0.83 -29.01 3.51
CA GLU A 124 -0.01 -30.13 3.06
C GLU A 124 -0.74 -30.83 4.23
N TYR A 125 -0.11 -30.87 5.42
CA TYR A 125 -0.74 -31.38 6.64
C TYR A 125 -1.66 -30.36 7.34
N GLY A 126 -1.87 -29.18 6.75
CA GLY A 126 -2.80 -28.17 7.23
C GLY A 126 -2.19 -27.15 8.19
N LYS A 127 -0.87 -27.15 8.41
CA LYS A 127 -0.21 -26.02 9.07
C LYS A 127 -0.23 -24.80 8.15
N ARG A 128 -0.09 -23.63 8.75
CA ARG A 128 -0.05 -22.35 8.05
C ARG A 128 1.23 -21.63 8.40
N PHE A 129 1.85 -21.02 7.40
CA PHE A 129 3.00 -20.13 7.58
C PHE A 129 2.66 -18.75 7.02
N ALA A 130 3.51 -17.78 7.30
CA ALA A 130 3.39 -16.44 6.73
C ALA A 130 3.39 -16.51 5.19
N GLN A 131 2.36 -15.95 4.56
CA GLN A 131 2.28 -15.88 3.10
C GLN A 131 3.19 -14.75 2.61
N VAL A 132 4.06 -15.07 1.63
CA VAL A 132 5.06 -14.13 1.11
C VAL A 132 4.42 -13.01 0.29
N ASP A 133 3.23 -13.22 -0.28
CA ASP A 133 2.53 -12.23 -1.09
C ASP A 133 2.22 -10.94 -0.31
N GLU A 134 1.88 -11.05 0.98
CA GLU A 134 1.60 -9.91 1.86
C GLU A 134 2.89 -9.14 2.23
N PHE A 135 4.01 -9.86 2.39
CA PHE A 135 5.32 -9.26 2.66
C PHE A 135 5.90 -8.52 1.45
N LEU A 136 5.67 -9.01 0.22
CA LEU A 136 6.14 -8.34 -0.99
C LEU A 136 5.39 -7.02 -1.23
N GLU A 137 4.11 -6.93 -0.88
CA GLU A 137 3.36 -5.67 -0.95
C GLU A 137 3.88 -4.63 0.06
N ASP A 138 4.13 -5.02 1.31
CA ASP A 138 4.69 -4.14 2.34
C ASP A 138 6.17 -3.78 2.09
N TRP A 139 6.99 -4.74 1.67
CA TRP A 139 8.39 -4.51 1.32
C TRP A 139 8.50 -3.63 0.08
N SER A 140 7.60 -3.79 -0.89
CA SER A 140 7.51 -2.85 -2.03
C SER A 140 7.01 -1.46 -1.62
N GLU A 141 6.49 -1.26 -0.41
CA GLU A 141 6.12 0.04 0.14
C GLU A 141 7.25 0.65 0.98
N PHE A 142 7.99 -0.18 1.71
CA PHE A 142 9.18 0.20 2.46
C PHE A 142 10.41 0.45 1.55
N SER A 143 10.59 -0.35 0.49
CA SER A 143 11.63 -0.16 -0.52
C SER A 143 11.48 1.21 -1.20
N LYS A 144 10.25 1.63 -1.49
CA LYS A 144 9.96 2.99 -1.99
C LYS A 144 10.35 4.10 -1.04
N LEU A 145 10.30 3.85 0.28
CA LEU A 145 10.68 4.83 1.28
C LEU A 145 12.21 5.03 1.27
N SER A 146 12.98 3.96 1.01
CA SER A 146 14.43 4.01 0.79
C SER A 146 14.83 4.48 -0.61
N GLU A 147 13.93 4.35 -1.60
CA GLU A 147 14.03 4.92 -2.96
C GLU A 147 13.69 6.43 -3.00
N GLY A 148 13.68 7.12 -1.86
CA GLY A 148 13.68 8.59 -1.79
C GLY A 148 14.89 9.26 -2.48
N MET A 149 15.80 8.46 -3.07
CA MET A 149 16.92 8.89 -3.89
C MET A 149 16.83 8.45 -5.38
N TYR A 150 15.65 8.07 -5.87
CA TYR A 150 15.36 7.99 -7.32
C TYR A 150 14.25 8.98 -7.72
N PRO A 151 14.51 10.29 -7.73
CA PRO A 151 13.53 11.31 -8.09
C PRO A 151 13.36 11.44 -9.62
N LEU A 152 13.06 10.34 -10.34
CA LEU A 152 12.73 10.39 -11.77
C LEU A 152 11.99 9.12 -12.22
N MET A 153 10.68 9.25 -12.49
CA MET A 153 9.76 8.25 -13.08
C MET A 153 9.12 7.21 -12.13
N GLY A 154 7.78 7.14 -12.19
CA GLY A 154 7.05 5.89 -11.92
C GLY A 154 5.94 5.94 -10.88
N SER A 155 5.07 6.96 -10.88
CA SER A 155 3.95 7.04 -9.94
C SER A 155 2.98 5.84 -10.04
N ARG A 156 2.70 5.23 -8.88
CA ARG A 156 1.88 4.03 -8.63
C ARG A 156 0.37 4.18 -8.92
N ARG A 157 -0.07 5.16 -9.71
CA ARG A 157 -1.47 5.28 -10.15
C ARG A 157 -1.81 4.40 -11.37
N LEU A 158 -0.81 3.81 -12.02
CA LEU A 158 -1.00 2.96 -13.21
C LEU A 158 -0.96 1.45 -12.93
N ALA A 159 -0.56 1.01 -11.73
CA ALA A 159 -0.45 -0.41 -11.39
C ALA A 159 -1.83 -1.12 -11.27
N GLY A 160 -2.88 -0.38 -10.90
CA GLY A 160 -4.26 -0.91 -10.85
C GLY A 160 -4.98 -1.00 -12.21
N LEU A 161 -4.32 -0.67 -13.32
CA LEU A 161 -4.90 -0.68 -14.67
C LEU A 161 -4.43 -1.87 -15.53
N THR A 162 -3.91 -2.94 -14.92
CA THR A 162 -3.66 -4.21 -15.61
C THR A 162 -4.96 -5.00 -15.79
N ALA A 163 -5.94 -4.42 -16.47
CA ALA A 163 -7.14 -5.10 -16.94
C ALA A 163 -7.04 -5.31 -18.46
N SER A 164 -6.69 -6.53 -18.86
CA SER A 164 -6.57 -7.03 -20.25
C SER A 164 -5.34 -6.58 -21.08
N ARG A 165 -4.84 -7.50 -21.91
CA ARG A 165 -3.77 -7.27 -22.91
C ARG A 165 -4.05 -6.10 -23.87
N ARG A 166 -5.30 -5.63 -23.97
CA ARG A 166 -5.71 -4.48 -24.78
C ARG A 166 -5.42 -3.14 -24.07
N ALA A 167 -5.57 -3.07 -22.74
CA ALA A 167 -5.29 -1.86 -21.97
C ALA A 167 -3.78 -1.53 -21.95
N VAL A 168 -2.93 -2.53 -21.78
CA VAL A 168 -1.46 -2.34 -21.82
C VAL A 168 -1.00 -1.86 -23.20
N ARG A 169 -1.62 -2.36 -24.27
CA ARG A 169 -1.37 -1.87 -25.65
C ARG A 169 -1.85 -0.43 -25.84
N GLY A 170 -3.01 -0.08 -25.27
CA GLY A 170 -3.55 1.28 -25.29
C GLY A 170 -2.66 2.28 -24.56
N ILE A 171 -2.23 1.96 -23.33
CA ILE A 171 -1.32 2.81 -22.54
C ILE A 171 0.01 2.99 -23.25
N SER A 172 0.58 1.91 -23.80
CA SER A 172 1.81 1.98 -24.60
C SER A 172 1.65 2.91 -25.81
N LEU A 173 0.48 2.91 -26.46
CA LEU A 173 0.19 3.75 -27.62
C LEU A 173 0.06 5.22 -27.22
N VAL A 174 -0.61 5.51 -26.10
CA VAL A 174 -0.78 6.86 -25.56
C VAL A 174 0.56 7.46 -25.16
N VAL A 175 1.42 6.69 -24.48
CA VAL A 175 2.77 7.13 -24.13
C VAL A 175 3.59 7.45 -25.38
N LEU A 176 3.44 6.64 -26.44
CA LEU A 176 4.12 6.85 -27.72
C LEU A 176 3.61 8.12 -28.43
N ILE A 177 2.30 8.38 -28.40
CA ILE A 177 1.70 9.61 -28.94
C ILE A 177 2.21 10.84 -28.18
N VAL A 178 2.17 10.83 -26.85
CA VAL A 178 2.67 11.94 -26.01
C VAL A 178 4.15 12.18 -26.26
N TYR A 179 4.93 11.11 -26.40
CA TYR A 179 6.36 11.16 -26.67
C TYR A 179 6.71 11.82 -28.02
N PHE A 180 5.91 11.63 -29.08
CA PHE A 180 6.12 12.31 -30.36
C PHE A 180 5.45 13.69 -30.44
N ALA A 181 4.34 13.90 -29.71
CA ALA A 181 3.61 15.15 -29.73
C ALA A 181 4.35 16.28 -28.99
N LEU A 182 4.96 15.99 -27.84
CA LEU A 182 5.64 17.03 -27.03
C LEU A 182 6.82 17.70 -27.76
N PRO A 183 7.74 16.98 -28.41
CA PRO A 183 8.80 17.60 -29.21
C PRO A 183 8.26 18.35 -30.42
N ALA A 184 7.21 17.82 -31.06
CA ALA A 184 6.60 18.45 -32.24
C ALA A 184 5.96 19.80 -31.88
N VAL A 185 5.20 19.87 -30.77
CA VAL A 185 4.61 21.11 -30.26
C VAL A 185 5.69 22.08 -29.82
N ALA A 186 6.71 21.64 -29.08
CA ALA A 186 7.79 22.52 -28.64
C ALA A 186 8.60 23.11 -29.80
N LEU A 187 8.84 22.33 -30.85
CA LEU A 187 9.51 22.81 -32.06
C LEU A 187 8.60 23.74 -32.88
N TRP A 188 7.28 23.51 -32.85
CA TRP A 188 6.28 24.35 -33.51
C TRP A 188 6.13 25.71 -32.82
N GLU A 189 5.97 25.75 -31.50
CA GLU A 189 5.93 26.99 -30.70
C GLU A 189 7.21 27.81 -30.90
N GLN A 190 8.38 27.14 -30.91
CA GLN A 190 9.64 27.83 -31.15
C GLN A 190 9.72 28.45 -32.55
N TYR A 191 9.16 27.78 -33.56
CA TYR A 191 9.08 28.32 -34.92
C TYR A 191 8.11 29.49 -35.01
N GLU A 192 6.97 29.42 -34.32
CA GLU A 192 5.95 30.48 -34.28
C GLU A 192 6.49 31.75 -33.59
N GLU A 193 7.27 31.60 -32.51
CA GLU A 193 7.88 32.73 -31.80
C GLU A 193 9.10 33.33 -32.50
N ASN A 194 9.96 32.51 -33.11
CA ASN A 194 11.26 32.97 -33.62
C ASN A 194 11.37 32.97 -35.17
N GLY A 195 10.34 32.50 -35.87
CA GLY A 195 10.32 32.32 -37.33
C GLY A 195 11.32 31.29 -37.88
N ARG A 196 12.11 30.64 -37.01
CA ARG A 196 13.14 29.64 -37.34
C ARG A 196 13.33 28.67 -36.17
N ILE A 197 13.56 27.41 -36.48
CA ILE A 197 13.90 26.38 -35.48
C ILE A 197 15.41 26.42 -35.22
N MET A 198 15.83 26.56 -33.97
CA MET A 198 17.26 26.59 -33.65
C MET A 198 17.88 25.18 -33.69
N PRO A 199 19.07 25.00 -34.27
CA PRO A 199 19.74 23.70 -34.35
C PRO A 199 19.94 23.02 -32.97
N ARG A 200 20.20 23.81 -31.93
CA ARG A 200 20.33 23.33 -30.54
C ARG A 200 19.09 22.62 -30.01
N SER A 201 17.90 23.09 -30.38
CA SER A 201 16.63 22.47 -29.96
C SER A 201 16.41 21.15 -30.66
N ILE A 202 16.77 21.06 -31.94
CA ILE A 202 16.69 19.81 -32.72
C ILE A 202 17.61 18.76 -32.09
N VAL A 203 18.84 19.13 -31.73
CA VAL A 203 19.79 18.23 -31.06
C VAL A 203 19.26 17.79 -29.69
N PHE A 204 18.76 18.72 -28.87
CA PHE A 204 18.20 18.42 -27.55
C PHE A 204 17.06 17.41 -27.63
N TRP A 205 16.06 17.67 -28.49
CA TRP A 205 14.91 16.78 -28.65
C TRP A 205 15.29 15.44 -29.29
N SER A 206 16.30 15.41 -30.17
CA SER A 206 16.83 14.15 -30.73
C SER A 206 17.52 13.28 -29.69
N VAL A 207 18.32 13.88 -28.80
CA VAL A 207 18.99 13.16 -27.70
C VAL A 207 17.96 12.66 -26.69
N TRP A 208 16.98 13.49 -26.34
CA TRP A 208 15.89 13.13 -25.43
C TRP A 208 15.05 11.98 -26.00
N ALA A 209 14.79 12.00 -27.31
CA ALA A 209 14.14 10.92 -28.03
C ALA A 209 14.95 9.61 -27.96
N LEU A 210 16.24 9.65 -28.26
CA LEU A 210 17.10 8.46 -28.21
C LEU A 210 17.17 7.84 -26.81
N ALA A 211 17.26 8.66 -25.76
CA ALA A 211 17.30 8.18 -24.37
C ALA A 211 16.02 7.43 -23.95
N LEU A 212 14.85 8.01 -24.26
CA LEU A 212 13.57 7.38 -23.94
C LEU A 212 13.26 6.17 -24.83
N GLY A 213 13.65 6.22 -26.11
CA GLY A 213 13.55 5.08 -27.02
C GLY A 213 14.36 3.87 -26.52
N TRP A 214 15.57 4.13 -26.00
CA TRP A 214 16.40 3.09 -25.38
C TRP A 214 15.76 2.51 -24.11
N ALA A 215 15.24 3.36 -23.22
CA ALA A 215 14.52 2.92 -22.02
C ALA A 215 13.29 2.06 -22.36
N PHE A 216 12.51 2.46 -23.37
CA PHE A 216 11.34 1.70 -23.83
C PHE A 216 11.72 0.36 -24.47
N TRP A 217 12.78 0.32 -25.28
CA TRP A 217 13.28 -0.91 -25.87
C TRP A 217 13.79 -1.88 -24.79
N HIS A 218 14.54 -1.37 -23.81
CA HIS A 218 15.04 -2.14 -22.68
C HIS A 218 13.89 -2.74 -21.86
N PHE A 219 12.87 -1.93 -21.55
CA PHE A 219 11.66 -2.37 -20.88
C PHE A 219 10.94 -3.50 -21.64
N ARG A 220 10.76 -3.36 -22.96
CA ARG A 220 10.16 -4.41 -23.79
C ARG A 220 11.00 -5.70 -23.83
N LYS A 221 12.32 -5.59 -23.75
CA LYS A 221 13.22 -6.74 -23.74
C LYS A 221 13.11 -7.52 -22.42
N LEU A 222 13.02 -6.83 -21.29
CA LEU A 222 12.78 -7.45 -19.97
C LEU A 222 11.45 -8.21 -19.94
N GLN A 223 10.37 -7.57 -20.38
CA GLN A 223 9.04 -8.20 -20.48
C GLN A 223 8.96 -9.38 -21.45
N LYS A 224 9.89 -9.51 -22.41
CA LYS A 224 9.99 -10.69 -23.28
C LYS A 224 10.78 -11.83 -22.64
N ARG A 225 11.69 -11.54 -21.70
CA ARG A 225 12.46 -12.53 -20.95
C ARG A 225 11.59 -13.19 -19.89
N GLU A 226 10.89 -12.39 -19.09
CA GLU A 226 9.94 -12.86 -18.07
C GLU A 226 8.90 -13.82 -18.67
N ARG A 227 8.29 -13.44 -19.80
CA ARG A 227 7.32 -14.30 -20.52
C ARG A 227 7.89 -15.60 -21.07
N LYS A 228 9.20 -15.66 -21.35
CA LYS A 228 9.85 -16.90 -21.81
C LYS A 228 10.15 -17.83 -20.64
N GLU A 229 10.49 -17.27 -19.49
CA GLU A 229 10.75 -18.00 -18.26
C GLU A 229 9.44 -18.55 -17.66
N GLU A 230 8.34 -17.81 -17.73
CA GLU A 230 6.99 -18.27 -17.35
C GLU A 230 6.43 -19.37 -18.25
N ALA A 231 6.84 -19.43 -19.53
CA ALA A 231 6.35 -20.43 -20.49
C ALA A 231 7.18 -21.74 -20.48
N GLN A 232 8.30 -21.77 -19.75
CA GLN A 232 9.15 -22.95 -19.58
C GLN A 232 8.98 -23.64 -18.23
N LYS A 233 8.22 -23.03 -17.30
CA LYS A 233 7.74 -23.64 -16.06
C LYS A 233 6.36 -24.23 -16.28
#